data_AF-A0A7L2FVA7-F1
#
_entry.id   AF-A0A7L2FVA7-F1
#
_cell.length_a   1.000
_cell.length_b   1.000
_cell.length_c   1.000
_cell.angle_alpha   90.00
_cell.angle_beta   90.00
_cell.angle_gamma   90.00
#
_symmetry.space_group_name_H-M   'P 1'
#
loop_
_entity.id
_entity.type
_entity.pdbx_description
1 polymer ?
#
loop_
_entity_poly.entity_id
_entity_poly.type
_entity_poly.pdbx_seq_one_letter_code
_entity_poly.pdbx_strand_id
1 'polypeptide(L)'
;LMQDVAQDDVQNISAFLPPCHEDAERPEHVYRFEDILSAAEYEALQVPAAALASITAEEMAKRAEERSLCSFVLEELKFLPTDEKSRDHKARCLWFLDTLIKFSQQKVIKKKHPMGPECPHIISKKLMKNFTSLTYNNGSIQNLISASMKAKITAYVIALALHINNFQTDLTVLQNDLKLSESR
;
A
#
# COMPACT_ATOMS: atom_id res chain seq x y z
N LEU A 1 27.65 0.61 -29.11
CA LEU A 1 27.70 -0.45 -28.09
C LEU A 1 26.77 -0.04 -26.96
N MET A 2 25.54 -0.56 -26.95
CA MET A 2 24.63 -0.41 -25.82
C MET A 2 25.04 -1.49 -24.82
N GLN A 3 25.70 -1.10 -23.74
CA GLN A 3 25.87 -1.98 -22.60
C GLN A 3 24.61 -1.86 -21.75
N ASP A 4 23.71 -2.82 -21.95
CA ASP A 4 22.70 -3.20 -20.97
C ASP A 4 23.42 -3.52 -19.65
N VAL A 5 23.33 -2.59 -18.70
CA VAL A 5 23.59 -2.89 -17.29
C VAL A 5 22.26 -3.30 -16.67
N ALA A 6 21.72 -4.42 -17.15
CA ALA A 6 20.70 -5.19 -16.47
C ALA A 6 21.40 -6.33 -15.73
N GLN A 7 22.21 -5.97 -14.75
CA GLN A 7 22.90 -6.94 -13.91
C GLN A 7 23.02 -6.38 -12.50
N ASP A 8 21.94 -6.53 -11.73
CA ASP A 8 22.00 -7.04 -10.35
C ASP A 8 20.59 -7.34 -9.81
N ASP A 9 19.86 -8.32 -10.39
CA ASP A 9 18.52 -8.73 -9.91
C ASP A 9 18.57 -9.97 -8.98
N VAL A 10 19.73 -10.24 -8.36
CA VAL A 10 19.79 -11.00 -7.09
C VAL A 10 19.89 -9.99 -5.94
N GLN A 11 19.09 -8.92 -6.02
CA GLN A 11 18.95 -8.00 -4.90
C GLN A 11 18.30 -8.74 -3.74
N ASN A 12 18.99 -8.66 -2.60
CA ASN A 12 18.58 -9.18 -1.30
C ASN A 12 17.06 -9.10 -1.12
N ILE A 13 16.36 -10.25 -1.05
CA ILE A 13 14.89 -10.30 -0.91
C ILE A 13 14.42 -9.44 0.29
N SER A 14 15.27 -9.32 1.33
CA SER A 14 15.03 -8.43 2.47
C SER A 14 14.86 -6.94 2.10
N ALA A 15 15.38 -6.49 0.96
CA ALA A 15 15.23 -5.10 0.50
C ALA A 15 13.79 -4.76 0.05
N PHE A 16 13.01 -5.79 -0.28
CA PHE A 16 11.63 -5.67 -0.77
C PHE A 16 10.57 -6.03 0.28
N LEU A 17 10.96 -6.71 1.35
CA LEU A 17 10.07 -6.95 2.48
C LEU A 17 10.06 -5.74 3.43
N PRO A 18 8.99 -5.52 4.20
CA PRO A 18 9.11 -4.73 5.41
C PRO A 18 10.22 -5.35 6.31
N PRO A 19 10.86 -4.56 7.18
CA PRO A 19 11.81 -5.08 8.17
C PRO A 19 11.27 -6.35 8.87
N CYS A 20 12.03 -7.44 8.75
CA CYS A 20 11.68 -8.74 9.31
C CYS A 20 12.41 -8.93 10.65
N HIS A 21 11.66 -9.27 11.69
CA HIS A 21 12.16 -9.59 13.02
C HIS A 21 11.97 -11.10 13.25
N GLU A 22 12.92 -11.89 12.74
CA GLU A 22 12.82 -13.35 12.69
C GLU A 22 12.71 -14.00 14.08
N ASP A 23 13.31 -13.39 15.09
CA ASP A 23 13.31 -13.87 16.48
C ASP A 23 12.03 -13.49 17.26
N ALA A 24 11.01 -12.96 16.58
CA ALA A 24 9.76 -12.56 17.21
C ALA A 24 8.95 -13.77 17.72
N GLU A 25 8.53 -13.71 18.98
CA GLU A 25 7.71 -14.75 19.62
C GLU A 25 6.24 -14.76 19.15
N ARG A 26 5.80 -13.70 18.47
CA ARG A 26 4.41 -13.52 18.01
C ARG A 26 4.37 -13.10 16.54
N PRO A 27 3.38 -13.58 15.75
CA PRO A 27 3.27 -13.22 14.33
C PRO A 27 3.25 -11.71 14.08
N GLU A 28 2.58 -10.95 14.96
CA GLU A 28 2.49 -9.50 14.84
C GLU A 28 3.78 -8.72 15.05
N HIS A 29 4.78 -9.37 15.63
CA HIS A 29 6.08 -8.78 15.88
C HIS A 29 7.10 -9.13 14.79
N VAL A 30 6.82 -10.10 13.91
CA VAL A 30 7.70 -10.47 12.79
C VAL A 30 7.79 -9.34 11.77
N TYR A 31 6.66 -8.77 11.39
CA TYR A 31 6.58 -7.53 10.60
C TYR A 31 5.80 -6.52 11.40
N ARG A 32 6.50 -5.67 12.16
CA ARG A 32 5.84 -4.78 13.11
C ARG A 32 5.03 -3.71 12.39
N PHE A 33 3.94 -3.29 13.02
CA PHE A 33 3.07 -2.27 12.44
C PHE A 33 3.84 -0.95 12.21
N GLU A 34 4.68 -0.56 13.16
CA GLU A 34 5.50 0.65 13.12
C GLU A 34 6.53 0.69 11.98
N ASP A 35 6.95 -0.47 11.47
CA ASP A 35 7.85 -0.58 10.32
C ASP A 35 7.11 -0.39 8.98
N ILE A 36 5.79 -0.63 8.98
CA ILE A 36 4.89 -0.39 7.85
C ILE A 36 4.43 1.07 7.87
N LEU A 37 3.91 1.53 9.01
CA LEU A 37 3.43 2.88 9.27
C LEU A 37 4.00 3.40 10.59
N SER A 38 4.91 4.36 10.53
CA SER A 38 5.40 5.03 11.73
C SER A 38 4.28 5.79 12.43
N ALA A 39 4.43 6.08 13.73
CA ALA A 39 3.42 6.80 14.50
C ALA A 39 2.99 8.14 13.85
N ALA A 40 3.95 8.92 13.34
CA ALA A 40 3.64 10.19 12.66
C ALA A 40 2.90 10.00 11.34
N GLU A 41 3.22 8.94 10.59
CA GLU A 41 2.50 8.59 9.37
C GLU A 41 1.08 8.13 9.70
N TYR A 42 0.92 7.26 10.70
CA TYR A 42 -0.37 6.76 11.17
C TYR A 42 -1.29 7.88 11.68
N GLU A 43 -0.77 8.84 12.44
CA GLU A 43 -1.56 9.99 12.88
C GLU A 43 -2.01 10.87 11.71
N ALA A 44 -1.17 11.06 10.69
CA ALA A 44 -1.55 11.82 9.50
C ALA A 44 -2.70 11.17 8.71
N LEU A 45 -3.00 9.89 8.93
CA LEU A 45 -4.10 9.19 8.27
C LEU A 45 -5.48 9.46 8.88
N GLN A 46 -5.56 10.08 10.07
CA GLN A 46 -6.84 10.28 10.77
C GLN A 46 -7.87 11.01 9.89
N VAL A 47 -7.50 12.18 9.37
CA VAL A 47 -8.38 13.01 8.55
C VAL A 47 -8.79 12.33 7.24
N PRO A 48 -7.85 11.86 6.39
CA PRO A 48 -8.24 11.27 5.11
C PRO A 48 -8.98 9.94 5.25
N ALA A 49 -8.80 9.20 6.35
CA ALA A 49 -9.49 7.94 6.60
C ALA A 49 -10.87 8.10 7.25
N ALA A 50 -11.21 9.27 7.80
CA ALA A 50 -12.47 9.51 8.50
C ALA A 50 -13.70 9.17 7.64
N ALA A 51 -13.64 9.47 6.33
CA ALA A 51 -14.71 9.14 5.39
C ALA A 51 -14.94 7.63 5.25
N LEU A 52 -13.90 6.81 5.40
CA LEU A 52 -14.02 5.35 5.41
C LEU A 52 -14.60 4.86 6.75
N ALA A 53 -14.21 5.49 7.86
CA ALA A 53 -14.69 5.12 9.20
C ALA A 53 -16.20 5.35 9.39
N SER A 54 -16.81 6.23 8.60
CA SER A 54 -18.24 6.55 8.65
C SER A 54 -18.95 6.28 7.32
N ILE A 55 -18.41 5.39 6.48
CA ILE A 55 -18.95 5.13 5.14
C ILE A 55 -20.33 4.46 5.23
N THR A 56 -21.28 4.90 4.40
CA THR A 56 -22.62 4.28 4.30
C THR A 56 -22.65 3.22 3.22
N ALA A 57 -23.69 2.38 3.22
CA ALA A 57 -23.88 1.37 2.17
C ALA A 57 -24.03 1.99 0.78
N GLU A 58 -24.72 3.14 0.68
CA GLU A 58 -24.90 3.88 -0.57
C GLU A 58 -23.56 4.43 -1.08
N GLU A 59 -22.75 5.02 -0.18
CA GLU A 59 -21.42 5.52 -0.56
C GLU A 59 -20.49 4.37 -0.94
N MET A 60 -20.51 3.23 -0.22
CA MET A 60 -19.75 2.04 -0.63
C MET A 60 -20.14 1.56 -2.04
N ALA A 61 -21.44 1.47 -2.34
CA ALA A 61 -21.93 1.06 -3.65
C ALA A 61 -21.44 2.01 -4.76
N LYS A 62 -21.50 3.33 -4.49
CA LYS A 62 -20.98 4.35 -5.40
C LYS A 62 -19.47 4.21 -5.61
N ARG A 63 -18.68 4.00 -4.55
CA ARG A 63 -17.23 3.79 -4.64
C ARG A 63 -16.87 2.55 -5.47
N ALA A 64 -17.68 1.49 -5.36
CA ALA A 64 -17.53 0.29 -6.15
C ALA A 64 -17.81 0.54 -7.64
N GLU A 65 -18.91 1.24 -7.96
CA GLU A 65 -19.29 1.60 -9.34
C GLU A 65 -18.23 2.49 -10.01
N GLU A 66 -17.76 3.52 -9.29
CA GLU A 66 -16.70 4.42 -9.74
C GLU A 66 -15.31 3.76 -9.81
N ARG A 67 -15.18 2.53 -9.30
CA ARG A 67 -13.90 1.83 -9.11
C ARG A 67 -12.89 2.70 -8.36
N SER A 68 -13.38 3.49 -7.41
CA SER A 68 -12.60 4.48 -6.67
C SER A 68 -12.06 3.93 -5.35
N LEU A 69 -12.40 2.69 -4.97
CA LEU A 69 -11.73 1.88 -3.95
C LEU A 69 -11.44 0.49 -4.51
N CYS A 70 -10.34 -0.12 -4.06
CA CYS A 70 -10.02 -1.51 -4.37
C CYS A 70 -11.02 -2.50 -3.72
N SER A 71 -11.14 -3.68 -4.34
CA SER A 71 -12.15 -4.68 -3.98
C SER A 71 -11.96 -5.18 -2.55
N PHE A 72 -10.70 -5.42 -2.15
CA PHE A 72 -10.34 -5.84 -0.80
C PHE A 72 -10.84 -4.83 0.24
N VAL A 73 -10.64 -3.53 -0.01
CA VAL A 73 -11.11 -2.50 0.92
C VAL A 73 -12.63 -2.46 1.00
N LEU A 74 -13.33 -2.60 -0.13
CA LEU A 74 -14.80 -2.66 -0.14
C LEU A 74 -15.35 -3.84 0.66
N GLU A 75 -14.70 -5.01 0.58
CA GLU A 75 -15.08 -6.17 1.40
C GLU A 75 -14.83 -5.92 2.89
N GLU A 76 -13.65 -5.40 3.24
CA GLU A 76 -13.28 -5.14 4.63
C GLU A 76 -14.11 -4.04 5.31
N LEU A 77 -14.60 -3.06 4.55
CA LEU A 77 -15.47 -2.01 5.06
C LEU A 77 -16.83 -2.54 5.53
N LYS A 78 -17.29 -3.70 5.03
CA LYS A 78 -18.52 -4.36 5.51
C LYS A 78 -18.37 -4.90 6.94
N PHE A 79 -17.13 -5.10 7.38
CA PHE A 79 -16.77 -5.67 8.69
C PHE A 79 -16.04 -4.66 9.56
N LEU A 80 -16.43 -3.38 9.49
CA LEU A 80 -15.90 -2.36 10.39
C LEU A 80 -16.35 -2.64 11.85
N PRO A 81 -15.43 -2.52 12.83
CA PRO A 81 -15.76 -2.61 14.23
C PRO A 81 -16.80 -1.56 14.67
N THR A 82 -17.58 -1.90 15.69
CA THR A 82 -18.50 -0.95 16.35
C THR A 82 -17.77 -0.02 17.33
N ASP A 83 -16.69 -0.50 17.94
CA ASP A 83 -15.79 0.31 18.76
C ASP A 83 -15.11 1.40 17.92
N GLU A 84 -15.19 2.65 18.39
CA GLU A 84 -14.71 3.82 17.65
C GLU A 84 -13.22 3.77 17.37
N LYS A 85 -12.41 3.39 18.37
CA LYS A 85 -10.95 3.33 18.23
C LYS A 85 -10.53 2.26 17.24
N SER A 86 -11.13 1.07 17.33
CA SER A 86 -10.85 -0.06 16.43
C SER A 86 -11.35 0.23 15.02
N ARG A 87 -12.49 0.91 14.87
CA ARG A 87 -13.03 1.36 13.58
C ARG A 87 -12.12 2.37 12.90
N ASP A 88 -11.69 3.40 13.63
CA ASP A 88 -10.74 4.40 13.14
C ASP A 88 -9.42 3.74 12.73
N HIS A 89 -8.88 2.84 13.56
CA HIS A 89 -7.67 2.10 13.23
C HIS A 89 -7.81 1.30 11.94
N LYS A 90 -8.89 0.51 11.80
CA LYS A 90 -9.14 -0.27 10.58
C LYS A 90 -9.31 0.65 9.36
N ALA A 91 -10.04 1.75 9.49
CA ALA A 91 -10.22 2.72 8.41
C ALA A 91 -8.89 3.36 7.95
N ARG A 92 -8.01 3.75 8.87
CA ARG A 92 -6.67 4.28 8.55
C ARG A 92 -5.83 3.25 7.80
N CYS A 93 -5.83 2.01 8.27
CA CYS A 93 -5.10 0.92 7.61
C CYS A 93 -5.64 0.64 6.20
N LEU A 94 -6.96 0.57 6.04
CA LEU A 94 -7.60 0.37 4.73
C LEU A 94 -7.33 1.52 3.75
N TRP A 95 -7.33 2.76 4.24
CA TRP A 95 -6.99 3.93 3.41
C TRP A 95 -5.56 3.85 2.88
N PHE A 96 -4.61 3.46 3.74
CA PHE A 96 -3.22 3.32 3.32
C PHE A 96 -3.00 2.12 2.39
N LEU A 97 -3.69 1.00 2.63
CA LEU A 97 -3.68 -0.18 1.77
C LEU A 97 -4.18 0.16 0.35
N ASP A 98 -5.33 0.83 0.25
CA ASP A 98 -5.88 1.29 -1.04
C ASP A 98 -4.91 2.25 -1.75
N THR A 99 -4.29 3.15 -0.99
CA THR A 99 -3.27 4.07 -1.49
C THR A 99 -2.06 3.34 -2.08
N LEU A 100 -1.53 2.33 -1.38
CA LEU A 100 -0.42 1.50 -1.88
C LEU A 100 -0.80 0.77 -3.18
N ILE A 101 -1.98 0.15 -3.21
CA ILE A 101 -2.48 -0.57 -4.39
C ILE A 101 -2.58 0.40 -5.58
N LYS A 102 -3.24 1.55 -5.43
CA LYS A 102 -3.37 2.55 -6.50
C LYS A 102 -2.03 3.13 -6.93
N PHE A 103 -1.11 3.33 -5.98
CA PHE A 103 0.24 3.80 -6.28
C PHE A 103 1.02 2.78 -7.11
N SER A 104 0.87 1.49 -6.83
CA SER A 104 1.51 0.40 -7.61
C SER A 104 1.08 0.35 -9.08
N GLN A 105 -0.08 0.92 -9.39
CA GLN A 105 -0.65 0.98 -10.74
C GLN A 105 -0.10 2.17 -11.56
N GLN A 106 0.58 3.12 -10.91
CA GLN A 106 1.27 4.21 -11.59
C GLN A 106 2.52 3.65 -12.29
N LYS A 107 2.67 3.85 -13.60
CA LYS A 107 3.92 3.47 -14.29
C LYS A 107 5.00 4.53 -14.07
N VAL A 108 4.73 5.75 -14.53
CA VAL A 108 5.61 6.91 -14.43
C VAL A 108 4.91 7.99 -13.60
N ILE A 109 5.60 8.53 -12.60
CA ILE A 109 5.08 9.58 -11.74
C ILE A 109 5.43 10.94 -12.32
N LYS A 110 4.45 11.55 -13.00
CA LYS A 110 4.59 12.86 -13.66
C LYS A 110 4.15 14.03 -12.79
N LYS A 111 3.32 13.77 -11.78
CA LYS A 111 2.70 14.79 -10.94
C LYS A 111 3.49 14.97 -9.64
N LYS A 112 3.56 16.21 -9.15
CA LYS A 112 4.11 16.53 -7.82
C LYS A 112 3.34 15.83 -6.68
N HIS A 113 2.06 15.57 -6.89
CA HIS A 113 1.15 14.86 -5.97
C HIS A 113 0.52 13.65 -6.67
N PRO A 114 1.18 12.48 -6.67
CA PRO A 114 0.70 11.30 -7.40
C PRO A 114 -0.66 10.80 -6.92
N MET A 115 -0.95 10.96 -5.62
CA MET A 115 -2.19 10.50 -4.97
C MET A 115 -3.22 11.62 -4.78
N GLY A 116 -3.02 12.79 -5.40
CA GLY A 116 -3.91 13.95 -5.25
C GLY A 116 -3.63 14.80 -4.00
N PRO A 117 -4.33 15.94 -3.86
CA PRO A 117 -4.12 16.91 -2.78
C PRO A 117 -4.58 16.40 -1.41
N GLU A 118 -5.53 15.47 -1.37
CA GLU A 118 -6.07 14.88 -0.13
C GLU A 118 -5.09 13.91 0.55
N CYS A 119 -4.05 13.45 -0.16
CA CYS A 119 -3.03 12.58 0.42
C CYS A 119 -2.08 13.39 1.31
N PRO A 120 -1.92 13.06 2.61
CA PRO A 120 -1.03 13.79 3.49
C PRO A 120 0.40 13.84 2.96
N HIS A 121 1.07 14.98 3.11
CA HIS A 121 2.41 15.18 2.57
C HIS A 121 3.43 14.14 3.08
N ILE A 122 3.34 13.75 4.35
CA ILE A 122 4.22 12.73 4.94
C ILE A 122 4.05 11.36 4.26
N ILE A 123 2.82 10.99 3.92
CA ILE A 123 2.51 9.75 3.19
C ILE A 123 3.02 9.84 1.76
N SER A 124 2.74 10.94 1.06
CA SER A 124 3.26 11.16 -0.29
C SER A 124 4.79 11.07 -0.33
N LYS A 125 5.47 11.66 0.66
CA LYS A 125 6.94 11.56 0.81
C LYS A 125 7.40 10.12 1.06
N LYS A 126 6.71 9.35 1.90
CA LYS A 126 6.98 7.91 2.12
C LYS A 126 6.85 7.13 0.82
N LEU A 127 5.76 7.34 0.08
CA LEU A 127 5.49 6.65 -1.19
C LEU A 127 6.62 6.88 -2.20
N MET A 128 6.96 8.15 -2.41
CA MET A 128 8.01 8.57 -3.33
C MET A 128 9.42 8.15 -2.90
N LYS A 129 9.69 8.03 -1.60
CA LYS A 129 11.01 7.65 -1.11
C LYS A 129 11.24 6.14 -1.16
N ASN A 130 10.22 5.36 -0.80
CA ASN A 130 10.40 3.94 -0.49
C ASN A 130 9.97 3.00 -1.63
N PHE A 131 9.14 3.49 -2.56
CA PHE A 131 8.50 2.65 -3.57
C PHE A 131 8.63 3.20 -5.00
N THR A 132 9.60 4.07 -5.26
CA THR A 132 9.95 4.50 -6.62
C THR A 132 11.44 4.26 -6.88
N SER A 133 11.78 4.23 -8.16
CA SER A 133 13.16 4.30 -8.62
C SER A 133 13.29 5.45 -9.61
N LEU A 134 14.48 6.05 -9.67
CA LEU A 134 14.77 7.06 -10.68
C LEU A 134 15.08 6.39 -12.01
N THR A 135 14.56 6.96 -13.09
CA THR A 135 14.91 6.58 -14.46
C THR A 135 15.28 7.84 -15.24
N TYR A 136 16.18 7.68 -16.21
CA TYR A 136 16.53 8.74 -17.14
C TYR A 136 15.89 8.44 -18.49
N ASN A 137 15.00 9.33 -18.94
CA ASN A 137 14.32 9.19 -20.21
C ASN A 137 14.26 10.55 -20.92
N ASN A 138 14.67 10.57 -22.19
CA ASN A 138 14.68 11.74 -23.07
C ASN A 138 15.23 13.02 -22.40
N GLY A 139 16.39 12.94 -21.75
CA GLY A 139 17.02 14.11 -21.14
C GLY A 139 16.54 14.46 -19.73
N SER A 140 15.53 13.76 -19.20
CA SER A 140 14.89 14.09 -17.92
C SER A 140 14.93 12.94 -16.92
N ILE A 141 15.16 13.28 -15.64
CA ILE A 141 15.04 12.34 -14.53
C ILE A 141 13.57 12.27 -14.11
N GLN A 142 13.03 11.05 -14.03
CA GLN A 142 11.65 10.79 -13.65
C GLN A 142 11.56 9.69 -12.60
N ASN A 143 10.51 9.73 -11.77
CA ASN A 143 10.19 8.64 -10.85
C ASN A 143 9.35 7.58 -11.57
N LEU A 144 9.72 6.32 -11.41
CA LEU A 144 9.07 5.16 -12.00
C LEU A 144 8.75 4.13 -10.90
N ILE A 145 7.62 3.43 -11.03
CA ILE A 145 7.36 2.19 -10.28
C ILE A 145 7.92 1.02 -11.11
N SER A 146 9.14 0.58 -10.78
CA SER A 146 9.75 -0.60 -11.40
C SER A 146 9.03 -1.89 -10.98
N ALA A 147 9.36 -3.01 -11.63
CA ALA A 147 8.84 -4.32 -11.23
C ALA A 147 9.22 -4.69 -9.78
N SER A 148 10.45 -4.36 -9.37
CA SER A 148 10.94 -4.58 -8.00
C SER A 148 10.22 -3.70 -6.97
N MET A 149 9.93 -2.44 -7.32
CA MET A 149 9.10 -1.57 -6.47
C MET A 149 7.66 -2.08 -6.39
N LYS A 150 7.10 -2.62 -7.48
CA LYS A 150 5.77 -3.25 -7.43
C LYS A 150 5.77 -4.45 -6.48
N ALA A 151 6.79 -5.31 -6.54
CA ALA A 151 6.94 -6.44 -5.62
C ALA A 151 7.05 -5.98 -4.14
N LYS A 152 7.82 -4.91 -3.90
CA LYS A 152 7.92 -4.29 -2.57
C LYS A 152 6.58 -3.76 -2.07
N ILE A 153 5.83 -3.06 -2.91
CA ILE A 153 4.48 -2.58 -2.55
C ILE A 153 3.58 -3.78 -2.22
N THR A 154 3.61 -4.83 -3.03
CA THR A 154 2.84 -6.07 -2.77
C THR A 154 3.17 -6.66 -1.39
N ALA A 155 4.45 -6.76 -1.02
CA ALA A 155 4.85 -7.26 0.30
C ALA A 155 4.30 -6.39 1.45
N TYR A 156 4.38 -5.07 1.32
CA TYR A 156 3.81 -4.14 2.31
C TYR A 156 2.28 -4.22 2.39
N VAL A 157 1.60 -4.39 1.25
CA VAL A 157 0.14 -4.57 1.18
C VAL A 157 -0.28 -5.86 1.89
N ILE A 158 0.42 -6.97 1.65
CA ILE A 158 0.14 -8.26 2.32
C ILE A 158 0.39 -8.14 3.83
N ALA A 159 1.52 -7.56 4.24
CA ALA A 159 1.84 -7.38 5.66
C ALA A 159 0.78 -6.52 6.36
N LEU A 160 0.31 -5.44 5.73
CA LEU A 160 -0.75 -4.60 6.28
C LEU A 160 -2.11 -5.32 6.31
N ALA A 161 -2.45 -6.10 5.29
CA ALA A 161 -3.66 -6.91 5.27
C ALA A 161 -3.68 -7.94 6.42
N LEU A 162 -2.53 -8.54 6.74
CA LEU A 162 -2.37 -9.41 7.91
C LEU A 162 -2.67 -8.64 9.20
N HIS A 163 -2.12 -7.44 9.39
CA HIS A 163 -2.44 -6.61 10.56
C HIS A 163 -3.93 -6.25 10.65
N ILE A 164 -4.57 -5.94 9.53
CA ILE A 164 -6.01 -5.58 9.47
C ILE A 164 -6.90 -6.74 9.94
N ASN A 165 -6.52 -7.97 9.61
CA ASN A 165 -7.35 -9.17 9.80
C ASN A 165 -6.74 -10.17 10.80
N ASN A 166 -6.08 -9.69 11.85
CA ASN A 166 -5.55 -10.51 12.94
C ASN A 166 -4.67 -11.68 12.45
N PHE A 167 -3.80 -11.41 11.48
CA PHE A 167 -2.84 -12.32 10.86
C PHE A 167 -3.46 -13.46 10.05
N GLN A 168 -4.67 -13.24 9.52
CA GLN A 168 -5.33 -14.12 8.56
C GLN A 168 -5.92 -13.28 7.43
N THR A 169 -5.59 -13.54 6.17
CA THR A 169 -6.14 -12.74 5.07
C THR A 169 -6.42 -13.60 3.84
N ASP A 170 -7.54 -13.33 3.18
CA ASP A 170 -7.83 -13.91 1.87
C ASP A 170 -7.01 -13.18 0.80
N LEU A 171 -6.13 -13.92 0.13
CA LEU A 171 -5.26 -13.38 -0.90
C LEU A 171 -5.95 -13.32 -2.27
N THR A 172 -7.06 -14.03 -2.51
CA THR A 172 -7.70 -14.09 -3.83
C THR A 172 -8.22 -12.71 -4.26
N VAL A 173 -8.86 -11.97 -3.36
CA VAL A 173 -9.34 -10.60 -3.66
C VAL A 173 -8.15 -9.65 -3.86
N LEU A 174 -7.14 -9.76 -2.99
CA LEU A 174 -5.95 -8.91 -3.02
C LEU A 174 -5.09 -9.14 -4.26
N GLN A 175 -5.00 -10.38 -4.73
CA GLN A 175 -4.29 -10.79 -5.94
C GLN A 175 -4.85 -10.08 -7.18
N ASN A 176 -6.19 -10.00 -7.28
CA ASN A 176 -6.89 -9.30 -8.35
C ASN A 176 -6.60 -7.79 -8.30
N ASP A 177 -6.70 -7.18 -7.13
CA ASP A 177 -6.44 -5.74 -6.95
C ASP A 177 -4.98 -5.35 -7.28
N LEU A 178 -4.02 -6.24 -6.96
CA LEU A 178 -2.60 -6.08 -7.27
C LEU A 178 -2.24 -6.47 -8.73
N LYS A 179 -3.19 -7.04 -9.48
CA LYS A 179 -3.00 -7.55 -10.84
C LYS A 179 -1.84 -8.54 -10.91
N LEU A 180 -1.81 -9.51 -9.99
CA LEU A 180 -0.84 -10.60 -9.96
C LEU A 180 -1.38 -11.77 -10.79
N SER A 181 -0.52 -12.37 -11.62
CA SER A 181 -0.85 -13.62 -12.32
C SER A 181 -0.90 -14.78 -11.32
N GLU A 182 -1.76 -15.78 -11.54
CA GLU A 182 -1.89 -16.97 -10.68
C GLU A 182 -0.62 -17.80 -10.50
N SER A 183 0.37 -17.64 -11.39
CA SER A 183 1.65 -18.36 -11.37
C SER A 183 2.77 -17.67 -10.59
N ARG A 184 2.48 -16.68 -9.74
CA ARG A 184 3.47 -15.87 -9.01
C ARG A 184 3.31 -15.91 -7.50
#